data_AF-A0A3A9EJN0-F1
#
_entry.id   AF-A0A3A9EJN0-F1
#
_cell.length_a   1.000
_cell.length_b   1.000
_cell.length_c   1.000
_cell.angle_alpha   90.00
_cell.angle_beta   90.00
_cell.angle_gamma   90.00
#
_symmetry.space_group_name_H-M   'P 1'
#
loop_
_entity.id
_entity.type
_entity.pdbx_description
1 polymer ?
#
loop_
_entity_poly.entity_id
_entity_poly.type
_entity_poly.pdbx_seq_one_letter_code
_entity_poly.pdbx_strand_id
1 'polypeptide(L)'
;MRVIITAAIAAEQEDYFKTTNKENRTEIVPSKVGINENAIIRRISLVGIVGNVVLSAFKLFAGIAGNSGAMVSDAVHSLSDVFATFIAFLGVRLSKKAADKEHPYGHERFECVASLLLGVILLITGLGIGKAGLEKIFVGSYGALAIPSMIALVAAIVSIVSKEAMYWYTRHYAKVLNSPAFMVDAWHHRSDAFSSVGSLIGIAGAMLGFPVMDSIVSVVICLFILKVSYDILKDAIVKMMDTSCGEDYEKNLTAYIAAQENVVQVDLLHSRMFGNKIYIELELQVDGNLPLREAHAIAERIHDSVEAHFSDIKHITIHLNPAML
;
A
#
# COMPACT_ATOMS: atom_id res chain seq x y z
N MET A 1 4.65 11.79 1.88
CA MET A 1 4.34 10.75 2.88
C MET A 1 5.14 9.47 2.67
N ARG A 2 5.00 8.76 1.53
CA ARG A 2 5.81 7.55 1.22
C ARG A 2 7.33 7.75 1.41
N VAL A 3 7.93 8.84 0.93
CA VAL A 3 9.38 9.09 1.11
C VAL A 3 9.80 9.23 2.59
N ILE A 4 8.97 9.84 3.43
CA ILE A 4 9.24 10.00 4.88
C ILE A 4 9.09 8.66 5.59
N ILE A 5 8.04 7.90 5.25
CA ILE A 5 7.79 6.55 5.78
C ILE A 5 8.93 5.61 5.34
N THR A 6 9.34 5.62 4.07
CA THR A 6 10.44 4.81 3.54
C THR A 6 11.77 5.17 4.20
N ALA A 7 12.07 6.46 4.40
CA ALA A 7 13.29 6.89 5.10
C ALA A 7 13.29 6.52 6.59
N ALA A 8 12.14 6.64 7.26
CA ALA A 8 11.99 6.26 8.67
C ALA A 8 12.06 4.74 8.88
N ILE A 9 11.45 3.97 7.97
CA ILE A 9 11.58 2.50 7.93
C ILE A 9 13.03 2.12 7.67
N ALA A 10 13.72 2.77 6.72
CA ALA A 10 15.12 2.49 6.44
C ALA A 10 16.02 2.78 7.65
N ALA A 11 15.81 3.90 8.34
CA ALA A 11 16.56 4.24 9.56
C ALA A 11 16.31 3.25 10.71
N GLU A 12 15.07 2.78 10.89
CA GLU A 12 14.75 1.83 11.96
C GLU A 12 15.10 0.37 11.58
N GLN A 13 15.13 0.03 10.29
CA GLN A 13 15.73 -1.21 9.78
C GLN A 13 17.25 -1.20 9.95
N GLU A 14 17.91 -0.06 9.78
CA GLU A 14 19.34 0.10 10.01
C GLU A 14 19.69 -0.06 11.50
N ASP A 15 18.88 0.53 12.40
CA ASP A 15 18.99 0.30 13.83
C ASP A 15 18.72 -1.16 14.21
N TYR A 16 17.71 -1.80 13.60
CA TYR A 16 17.46 -3.24 13.77
C TYR A 16 18.68 -4.05 13.35
N PHE A 17 19.20 -3.86 12.14
CA PHE A 17 20.40 -4.56 11.66
C PHE A 17 21.60 -4.34 12.58
N LYS A 18 21.78 -3.12 13.11
CA LYS A 18 22.84 -2.82 14.10
C LYS A 18 22.64 -3.57 15.42
N THR A 19 21.41 -3.69 15.93
CA THR A 19 21.12 -4.50 17.14
C THR A 19 21.29 -6.00 16.90
N THR A 20 20.79 -6.54 15.78
CA THR A 20 20.89 -7.98 15.47
C THR A 20 22.34 -8.40 15.17
N ASN A 21 23.15 -7.55 14.53
CA ASN A 21 24.58 -7.83 14.34
C ASN A 21 25.38 -7.77 15.65
N LYS A 22 24.88 -7.04 16.66
CA LYS A 22 25.51 -6.96 17.99
C LYS A 22 25.19 -8.19 18.85
N GLU A 23 24.01 -8.79 18.66
CA GLU A 23 23.57 -10.02 19.33
C GLU A 23 24.09 -11.31 18.66
N ASN A 24 24.54 -11.26 17.40
CA ASN A 24 25.06 -12.42 16.66
C ASN A 24 26.49 -12.88 17.05
N ARG A 25 27.02 -12.46 18.20
CA ARG A 25 28.15 -13.14 18.85
C ARG A 25 27.60 -14.15 19.85
N THR A 26 27.32 -15.36 19.35
CA THR A 26 27.13 -16.60 20.14
C THR A 26 26.12 -16.52 21.28
N GLU A 27 24.83 -16.34 20.99
CA GLU A 27 23.76 -16.87 21.85
C GLU A 27 22.66 -17.49 20.98
N ILE A 28 22.36 -18.76 21.27
CA ILE A 28 21.22 -19.48 20.72
C ILE A 28 19.97 -18.75 21.24
N VAL A 29 19.29 -18.00 20.37
CA VAL A 29 18.05 -17.31 20.72
C VAL A 29 17.06 -18.35 21.28
N PRO A 30 16.67 -18.27 22.57
CA PRO A 30 15.73 -19.23 23.12
C PRO A 30 14.40 -19.09 22.38
N SER A 31 13.79 -20.22 22.02
CA SER A 31 12.43 -20.26 21.48
C SER A 31 11.52 -19.44 22.38
N LYS A 32 10.93 -18.35 21.85
CA LYS A 32 10.07 -17.43 22.61
C LYS A 32 8.90 -18.23 23.21
N VAL A 33 8.98 -18.45 24.52
CA VAL A 33 7.97 -19.10 25.34
C VAL A 33 6.69 -18.25 25.34
N GLY A 34 5.55 -18.87 24.99
CA GLY A 34 4.22 -18.52 25.51
C GLY A 34 3.42 -17.38 24.87
N ILE A 35 3.89 -16.75 23.80
CA ILE A 35 3.16 -15.65 23.16
C ILE A 35 2.30 -16.18 22.01
N ASN A 36 0.97 -16.05 22.12
CA ASN A 36 0.06 -16.39 21.02
C ASN A 36 0.11 -15.26 19.96
N GLU A 37 1.03 -15.39 19.00
CA GLU A 37 1.27 -14.42 17.94
C GLU A 37 0.00 -14.07 17.15
N ASN A 38 -0.81 -15.08 16.82
CA ASN A 38 -2.08 -14.89 16.12
C ASN A 38 -3.06 -14.02 16.92
N ALA A 39 -3.12 -14.20 18.24
CA ALA A 39 -3.95 -13.38 19.11
C ALA A 39 -3.45 -11.92 19.17
N ILE A 40 -2.13 -11.72 19.18
CA ILE A 40 -1.51 -10.39 19.14
C ILE A 40 -1.81 -9.69 17.81
N ILE A 41 -1.55 -10.36 16.68
CA ILE A 41 -1.82 -9.85 15.33
C ILE A 41 -3.28 -9.40 15.22
N ARG A 42 -4.22 -10.28 15.61
CA ARG A 42 -5.65 -9.96 15.57
C ARG A 42 -6.00 -8.74 16.42
N ARG A 43 -5.43 -8.62 17.63
CA ARG A 43 -5.68 -7.47 18.51
C ARG A 43 -5.14 -6.18 17.93
N ILE A 44 -3.91 -6.18 17.42
CA ILE A 44 -3.29 -4.98 16.81
C ILE A 44 -4.09 -4.54 15.61
N SER A 45 -4.38 -5.44 14.67
CA SER A 45 -5.16 -5.10 13.48
C SER A 45 -6.56 -4.61 13.83
N LEU A 46 -7.22 -5.20 14.83
CA LEU A 46 -8.55 -4.75 15.26
C LEU A 46 -8.50 -3.36 15.90
N VAL A 47 -7.56 -3.10 16.79
CA VAL A 47 -7.35 -1.78 17.40
C VAL A 47 -7.02 -0.74 16.33
N GLY A 48 -6.16 -1.08 15.37
CA GLY A 48 -5.80 -0.24 14.23
C GLY A 48 -7.01 0.15 13.38
N ILE A 49 -7.76 -0.84 12.90
CA ILE A 49 -8.92 -0.65 12.03
C ILE A 49 -10.04 0.11 12.76
N VAL A 50 -10.46 -0.38 13.94
CA VAL A 50 -11.57 0.23 14.69
C VAL A 50 -11.19 1.64 15.16
N GLY A 51 -9.96 1.81 15.65
CA GLY A 51 -9.44 3.12 16.06
C GLY A 51 -9.45 4.12 14.91
N ASN A 52 -8.96 3.72 13.72
CA ASN A 52 -9.00 4.57 12.54
C ASN A 52 -10.43 4.94 12.13
N VAL A 53 -11.36 3.98 12.08
CA VAL A 53 -12.77 4.24 11.72
C VAL A 53 -13.42 5.23 12.69
N VAL A 54 -13.34 4.95 13.99
CA VAL A 54 -13.97 5.79 15.03
C VAL A 54 -13.36 7.19 15.03
N LEU A 55 -12.03 7.29 14.96
CA LEU A 55 -11.35 8.57 14.99
C LEU A 55 -11.66 9.40 13.73
N SER A 56 -11.74 8.75 12.57
CA SER A 56 -12.06 9.42 11.30
C SER A 56 -13.49 9.96 11.30
N ALA A 57 -14.46 9.19 11.80
CA ALA A 57 -15.84 9.65 11.96
C ALA A 57 -15.93 10.83 12.94
N PHE A 58 -15.21 10.76 14.06
CA PHE A 58 -15.16 11.84 15.04
C PHE A 58 -14.56 13.13 14.47
N LYS A 59 -13.43 13.04 13.74
CA LYS A 59 -12.84 14.19 13.04
C LYS A 59 -13.81 14.80 12.05
N LEU A 60 -14.48 13.99 11.25
CA LEU A 60 -15.42 14.47 10.23
C LEU A 60 -16.58 15.24 10.88
N PHE A 61 -17.17 14.65 11.93
CA PHE A 61 -18.20 15.31 12.71
C PHE A 61 -17.71 16.64 13.30
N ALA A 62 -16.55 16.65 13.96
CA ALA A 62 -15.99 17.85 14.56
C ALA A 62 -15.59 18.91 13.52
N GLY A 63 -15.15 18.51 12.33
CA GLY A 63 -14.82 19.43 11.24
C GLY A 63 -16.06 20.12 10.68
N ILE A 64 -17.15 19.37 10.48
CA ILE A 64 -18.44 19.94 10.01
C ILE A 64 -19.07 20.82 11.10
N ALA A 65 -19.25 20.28 12.31
CA ALA A 65 -19.82 21.02 13.43
C ALA A 65 -18.97 22.23 13.84
N GLY A 66 -17.66 22.14 13.63
CA GLY A 66 -16.69 23.19 13.93
C GLY A 66 -16.36 24.12 12.78
N ASN A 67 -16.98 23.97 11.60
CA ASN A 67 -16.72 24.77 10.40
C ASN A 67 -15.24 24.83 9.97
N SER A 68 -14.46 23.77 10.24
CA SER A 68 -13.04 23.70 9.90
C SER A 68 -12.81 22.87 8.65
N GLY A 69 -12.33 23.51 7.59
CA GLY A 69 -11.89 22.84 6.36
C GLY A 69 -10.67 21.97 6.60
N ALA A 70 -9.72 22.41 7.44
CA ALA A 70 -8.52 21.64 7.76
C ALA A 70 -8.89 20.32 8.47
N MET A 71 -9.82 20.37 9.43
CA MET A 71 -10.29 19.16 10.12
C MET A 71 -11.05 18.22 9.19
N VAL A 72 -11.93 18.75 8.32
CA VAL A 72 -12.62 17.93 7.30
C VAL A 72 -11.62 17.26 6.36
N SER A 73 -10.59 18.00 5.93
CA SER A 73 -9.55 17.46 5.04
C SER A 73 -8.76 16.34 5.70
N ASP A 74 -8.37 16.51 6.96
CA ASP A 74 -7.67 15.49 7.75
C ASP A 74 -8.55 14.27 8.04
N ALA A 75 -9.86 14.49 8.25
CA ALA A 75 -10.84 13.41 8.38
C ALA A 75 -10.95 12.59 7.09
N VAL A 76 -11.07 13.25 5.94
CA VAL A 76 -11.14 12.59 4.63
C VAL A 76 -9.83 11.87 4.31
N HIS A 77 -8.67 12.46 4.64
CA HIS A 77 -7.39 11.78 4.51
C HIS A 77 -7.36 10.49 5.32
N SER A 78 -7.75 10.54 6.60
CA SER A 78 -7.81 9.35 7.46
C SER A 78 -8.85 8.31 6.98
N LEU A 79 -10.01 8.75 6.49
CA LEU A 79 -11.02 7.88 5.87
C LEU A 79 -10.49 7.20 4.61
N SER A 80 -9.68 7.90 3.82
CA SER A 80 -9.09 7.35 2.59
C SER A 80 -8.27 6.11 2.88
N ASP A 81 -7.54 6.09 3.99
CA ASP A 81 -6.74 4.93 4.41
C ASP A 81 -7.60 3.77 4.89
N VAL A 82 -8.68 4.06 5.63
CA VAL A 82 -9.67 3.05 6.02
C VAL A 82 -10.29 2.42 4.78
N PHE A 83 -10.72 3.24 3.81
CA PHE A 83 -11.28 2.74 2.55
C PHE A 83 -10.24 1.99 1.72
N ALA A 84 -8.99 2.44 1.65
CA ALA A 84 -7.91 1.73 0.97
C ALA A 84 -7.71 0.33 1.56
N THR A 85 -7.70 0.23 2.89
CA THR A 85 -7.58 -1.06 3.59
C THR A 85 -8.79 -1.95 3.33
N PHE A 86 -10.00 -1.39 3.37
CA PHE A 86 -11.23 -2.12 3.11
C PHE A 86 -11.32 -2.61 1.66
N ILE A 87 -10.97 -1.76 0.70
CA ILE A 87 -10.95 -2.07 -0.74
C ILE A 87 -9.86 -3.09 -1.05
N ALA A 88 -8.68 -2.99 -0.45
CA ALA A 88 -7.65 -4.02 -0.57
C ALA A 88 -8.14 -5.36 -0.01
N PHE A 89 -8.78 -5.37 1.17
CA PHE A 89 -9.37 -6.58 1.74
C PHE A 89 -10.44 -7.19 0.83
N LEU A 90 -11.37 -6.37 0.31
CA LEU A 90 -12.43 -6.82 -0.58
C LEU A 90 -11.86 -7.30 -1.91
N GLY A 91 -10.90 -6.57 -2.47
CA GLY A 91 -10.17 -6.90 -3.70
C GLY A 91 -9.47 -8.24 -3.59
N VAL A 92 -8.71 -8.47 -2.50
CA VAL A 92 -8.06 -9.77 -2.20
C VAL A 92 -9.08 -10.89 -2.02
N ARG A 93 -10.20 -10.62 -1.37
CA ARG A 93 -11.24 -11.62 -1.16
C ARG A 93 -11.92 -12.02 -2.48
N LEU A 94 -12.18 -11.05 -3.35
CA LEU A 94 -12.78 -11.28 -4.67
C LEU A 94 -11.77 -11.91 -5.65
N SER A 95 -10.50 -11.52 -5.59
CA SER A 95 -9.44 -12.05 -6.45
C SER A 95 -9.15 -13.53 -6.19
N LYS A 96 -9.34 -13.99 -4.95
CA LYS A 96 -9.21 -15.41 -4.58
C LYS A 96 -10.36 -16.29 -5.08
N LYS A 97 -11.39 -15.74 -5.72
CA LYS A 97 -12.45 -16.54 -6.33
C LYS A 97 -11.85 -17.32 -7.51
N ALA A 98 -12.04 -18.64 -7.49
CA ALA A 98 -11.56 -19.54 -8.54
C ALA A 98 -12.11 -19.13 -9.93
N ALA A 99 -11.41 -19.55 -10.97
CA ALA A 99 -11.85 -19.38 -12.35
C ALA A 99 -13.25 -19.99 -12.57
N ASP A 100 -14.06 -19.33 -13.38
CA ASP A 100 -15.36 -19.82 -13.81
C ASP A 100 -15.48 -19.76 -15.34
N LYS A 101 -16.63 -20.15 -15.88
CA LYS A 101 -16.83 -20.23 -17.33
C LYS A 101 -16.72 -18.86 -18.02
N GLU A 102 -17.12 -17.80 -17.33
CA GLU A 102 -17.05 -16.42 -17.84
C GLU A 102 -15.66 -15.82 -17.63
N HIS A 103 -14.92 -16.30 -16.61
CA HIS A 103 -13.59 -15.86 -16.26
C HIS A 103 -12.60 -17.06 -16.15
N PRO A 104 -12.17 -17.66 -17.27
CA PRO A 104 -11.27 -18.82 -17.27
C PRO A 104 -9.91 -18.55 -16.63
N TYR A 105 -9.47 -17.29 -16.65
CA TYR A 105 -8.22 -16.83 -16.06
C TYR A 105 -8.37 -16.35 -14.61
N GLY A 106 -9.54 -16.51 -13.99
CA GLY A 106 -9.78 -16.08 -12.61
C GLY A 106 -10.23 -14.62 -12.46
N HIS A 107 -10.31 -14.18 -11.20
CA HIS A 107 -10.92 -12.91 -10.79
C HIS A 107 -9.89 -11.89 -10.27
N GLU A 108 -8.60 -12.09 -10.55
CA GLU A 108 -7.53 -11.30 -9.96
C GLU A 108 -7.60 -9.81 -10.31
N ARG A 109 -8.10 -9.46 -11.50
CA ARG A 109 -8.28 -8.08 -11.93
C ARG A 109 -9.36 -7.30 -11.16
N PHE A 110 -10.24 -7.97 -10.39
CA PHE A 110 -11.22 -7.27 -9.55
C PHE A 110 -10.55 -6.41 -8.47
N GLU A 111 -9.34 -6.75 -8.03
CA GLU A 111 -8.55 -5.92 -7.12
C GLU A 111 -8.19 -4.57 -7.76
N CYS A 112 -7.80 -4.57 -9.05
CA CYS A 112 -7.51 -3.36 -9.80
C CYS A 112 -8.76 -2.51 -9.99
N VAL A 113 -9.90 -3.12 -10.33
CA VAL A 113 -11.18 -2.41 -10.51
C VAL A 113 -11.60 -1.73 -9.21
N ALA A 114 -11.50 -2.44 -8.07
CA ALA A 114 -11.85 -1.87 -6.77
C ALA A 114 -10.93 -0.69 -6.41
N SER A 115 -9.62 -0.82 -6.69
CA SER A 115 -8.63 0.25 -6.49
C SER A 115 -8.88 1.45 -7.39
N LEU A 116 -9.26 1.22 -8.65
CA LEU A 116 -9.60 2.28 -9.60
C LEU A 116 -10.81 3.10 -9.12
N LEU A 117 -11.88 2.42 -8.68
CA LEU A 117 -13.07 3.07 -8.13
C LEU A 117 -12.73 3.92 -6.91
N LEU A 118 -11.93 3.38 -5.99
CA LEU A 118 -11.47 4.14 -4.82
C LEU A 118 -10.67 5.38 -5.25
N GLY A 119 -9.72 5.21 -6.16
CA GLY A 119 -8.90 6.30 -6.69
C GLY A 119 -9.74 7.45 -7.25
N VAL A 120 -10.80 7.14 -8.01
CA VAL A 120 -11.74 8.15 -8.55
C VAL A 120 -12.53 8.85 -7.45
N ILE A 121 -13.06 8.11 -6.45
CA ILE A 121 -13.79 8.71 -5.33
C ILE A 121 -12.89 9.69 -4.57
N LEU A 122 -11.63 9.31 -4.32
CA LEU A 122 -10.66 10.18 -3.66
C LEU A 122 -10.29 11.40 -4.50
N LEU A 123 -10.20 11.25 -5.83
CA LEU A 123 -9.92 12.35 -6.74
C LEU A 123 -11.02 13.41 -6.66
N ILE A 124 -12.28 12.98 -6.79
CA ILE A 124 -13.45 13.86 -6.74
C ILE A 124 -13.55 14.54 -5.38
N THR A 125 -13.36 13.79 -4.29
CA THR A 125 -13.44 14.32 -2.92
C THR A 125 -12.32 15.34 -2.66
N GLY A 126 -11.09 15.01 -3.07
CA GLY A 126 -9.95 15.93 -2.98
C GLY A 126 -10.21 17.23 -3.75
N LEU A 127 -10.66 17.14 -5.00
CA LEU A 127 -11.00 18.33 -5.80
C LEU A 127 -12.10 19.18 -5.16
N GLY A 128 -13.13 18.56 -4.58
CA GLY A 128 -14.20 19.27 -3.87
C GLY A 128 -13.68 20.06 -2.66
N ILE A 129 -12.85 19.43 -1.82
CA ILE A 129 -12.22 20.08 -0.66
C ILE A 129 -11.29 21.20 -1.12
N GLY A 130 -10.46 20.95 -2.14
CA GLY A 130 -9.52 21.91 -2.70
C GLY A 130 -10.22 23.14 -3.24
N LYS A 131 -11.31 22.95 -4.01
CA LYS A 131 -12.14 24.04 -4.51
C LYS A 131 -12.71 24.89 -3.38
N ALA A 132 -13.31 24.26 -2.36
CA ALA A 132 -13.86 24.96 -1.21
C ALA A 132 -12.79 25.75 -0.42
N GLY A 133 -11.58 25.20 -0.29
CA GLY A 133 -10.46 25.88 0.34
C GLY A 133 -9.96 27.07 -0.49
N LEU A 134 -9.80 26.89 -1.81
CA LEU A 134 -9.35 27.96 -2.72
C LEU A 134 -10.36 29.10 -2.81
N GLU A 135 -11.66 28.82 -2.86
CA GLU A 135 -12.70 29.86 -2.84
C GLU A 135 -12.58 30.73 -1.59
N LYS A 136 -12.40 30.13 -0.41
CA LYS A 136 -12.19 30.87 0.85
C LYS A 136 -10.92 31.75 0.84
N ILE A 137 -9.87 31.30 0.16
CA ILE A 137 -8.60 32.05 0.03
C ILE A 137 -8.77 33.21 -0.96
N PHE A 138 -9.36 32.98 -2.13
CA PHE A 138 -9.43 33.99 -3.20
C PHE A 138 -10.53 35.03 -3.02
N VAL A 139 -11.61 34.73 -2.28
CA VAL A 139 -12.70 35.70 -2.00
C VAL A 139 -12.21 36.91 -1.20
N GLY A 140 -11.08 36.80 -0.46
CA GLY A 140 -10.42 37.94 0.18
C GLY A 140 -11.17 38.59 1.35
N SER A 141 -12.42 38.21 1.61
CA SER A 141 -13.23 38.67 2.75
C SER A 141 -12.95 37.83 4.00
N TYR A 142 -11.71 37.91 4.50
CA TYR A 142 -11.24 37.06 5.59
C TYR A 142 -11.94 37.33 6.94
N GLY A 143 -12.54 38.51 7.12
CA GLY A 143 -13.35 38.83 8.30
C GLY A 143 -14.73 38.17 8.33
N ALA A 144 -15.22 37.66 7.19
CA ALA A 144 -16.49 36.93 7.10
C ALA A 144 -16.30 35.41 7.09
N LEU A 145 -15.05 34.92 7.15
CA LEU A 145 -14.78 33.49 7.23
C LEU A 145 -15.23 32.96 8.59
N ALA A 146 -15.94 31.82 8.57
CA ALA A 146 -16.28 31.12 9.79
C ALA A 146 -15.00 30.73 10.54
N ILE A 147 -14.83 31.27 11.74
CA ILE A 147 -13.73 30.89 12.61
C ILE A 147 -14.01 29.47 13.12
N PRO A 148 -13.05 28.53 12.98
CA PRO A 148 -13.18 27.20 13.53
C PRO A 148 -13.55 27.22 15.02
N SER A 149 -14.51 26.39 15.41
CA SER A 149 -14.94 26.34 16.81
C SER A 149 -14.02 25.43 17.66
N MET A 150 -14.13 25.55 18.98
CA MET A 150 -13.34 24.75 19.95
C MET A 150 -13.47 23.24 19.71
N ILE A 151 -14.59 22.75 19.15
CA ILE A 151 -14.76 21.32 18.90
C ILE A 151 -13.75 20.79 17.86
N ALA A 152 -13.40 21.60 16.86
CA ALA A 152 -12.42 21.24 15.84
C ALA A 152 -11.01 21.22 16.44
N LEU A 153 -10.68 22.18 17.32
CA LEU A 153 -9.38 22.22 18.00
C LEU A 153 -9.21 21.00 18.92
N VAL A 154 -10.21 20.70 19.75
CA VAL A 154 -10.20 19.53 20.65
C VAL A 154 -10.10 18.25 19.84
N ALA A 155 -10.81 18.13 18.71
CA ALA A 155 -10.71 16.97 17.84
C ALA A 155 -9.32 16.78 17.24
N ALA A 156 -8.62 17.87 16.88
CA ALA A 156 -7.24 17.79 16.39
C ALA A 156 -6.30 17.24 17.48
N ILE A 157 -6.43 17.73 18.71
CA ILE A 157 -5.62 17.25 19.85
C ILE A 157 -5.91 15.78 20.13
N VAL A 158 -7.18 15.40 20.23
CA VAL A 158 -7.60 14.00 20.45
C VAL A 158 -7.06 13.10 19.35
N SER A 159 -7.07 13.56 18.09
CA SER A 159 -6.48 12.82 16.97
C SER A 159 -5.00 12.58 17.13
N ILE A 160 -4.22 13.62 17.40
CA ILE A 160 -2.76 13.52 17.56
C ILE A 160 -2.43 12.54 18.68
N VAL A 161 -3.08 12.68 19.84
CA VAL A 161 -2.86 11.80 20.99
C VAL A 161 -3.25 10.36 20.67
N SER A 162 -4.38 10.15 20.00
CA SER A 162 -4.86 8.81 19.64
C SER A 162 -3.92 8.13 18.65
N LYS A 163 -3.50 8.82 17.58
CA LYS A 163 -2.58 8.28 16.57
C LYS A 163 -1.19 8.03 17.14
N GLU A 164 -0.71 8.90 18.02
CA GLU A 164 0.55 8.70 18.74
C GLU A 164 0.48 7.48 19.66
N ALA A 165 -0.63 7.29 20.39
CA ALA A 165 -0.85 6.09 21.20
C ALA A 165 -0.89 4.81 20.36
N MET A 166 -1.56 4.85 19.20
CA MET A 166 -1.58 3.74 18.24
C MET A 166 -0.18 3.45 17.67
N TYR A 167 0.62 4.48 17.38
CA TYR A 167 2.03 4.31 16.98
C TYR A 167 2.82 3.52 18.03
N TRP A 168 2.80 3.96 19.30
CA TRP A 168 3.54 3.27 20.36
C TRP A 168 3.06 1.84 20.59
N TYR A 169 1.74 1.64 20.55
CA TYR A 169 1.13 0.33 20.70
C TYR A 169 1.56 -0.62 19.57
N THR A 170 1.35 -0.23 18.31
CA THR A 170 1.71 -1.05 17.14
C THR A 170 3.21 -1.27 17.05
N ARG A 171 4.03 -0.25 17.33
CA ARG A 171 5.50 -0.36 17.33
C ARG A 171 6.01 -1.34 18.37
N HIS A 172 5.47 -1.31 19.59
CA HIS A 172 5.87 -2.24 20.65
C HIS A 172 5.71 -3.69 20.18
N TYR A 173 4.53 -4.02 19.67
CA TYR A 173 4.28 -5.39 19.20
C TYR A 173 4.96 -5.71 17.87
N ALA A 174 5.19 -4.74 16.98
CA ALA A 174 5.98 -4.95 15.76
C ALA A 174 7.39 -5.45 16.10
N LYS A 175 8.02 -4.91 17.16
CA LYS A 175 9.31 -5.39 17.68
C LYS A 175 9.18 -6.76 18.35
N VAL A 176 8.14 -6.99 19.14
CA VAL A 176 7.92 -8.30 19.78
C VAL A 176 7.75 -9.41 18.74
N LEU A 177 7.03 -9.13 17.65
CA LEU A 177 6.79 -10.04 16.54
C LEU A 177 7.94 -10.07 15.50
N ASN A 178 8.95 -9.21 15.63
CA ASN A 178 10.00 -9.00 14.62
C ASN A 178 9.42 -8.83 13.21
N SER A 179 8.34 -8.04 13.07
CA SER A 179 7.60 -7.88 11.82
C SER A 179 7.85 -6.51 11.20
N PRO A 180 8.59 -6.43 10.07
CA PRO A 180 8.74 -5.19 9.32
C PRO A 180 7.41 -4.62 8.85
N ALA A 181 6.44 -5.48 8.50
CA ALA A 181 5.11 -5.06 8.05
C ALA A 181 4.35 -4.27 9.12
N PHE A 182 4.33 -4.75 10.37
CA PHE A 182 3.71 -4.00 11.47
C PHE A 182 4.50 -2.75 11.85
N MET A 183 5.82 -2.71 11.58
CA MET A 183 6.60 -1.49 11.77
C MET A 183 6.20 -0.40 10.76
N VAL A 184 5.99 -0.78 9.50
CA VAL A 184 5.45 0.14 8.47
C VAL A 184 4.09 0.69 8.90
N ASP A 185 3.20 -0.17 9.40
CA ASP A 185 1.87 0.22 9.88
C ASP A 185 1.94 1.19 11.09
N ALA A 186 2.88 0.97 12.02
CA ALA A 186 3.15 1.92 13.10
C ALA A 186 3.55 3.30 12.53
N TRP A 187 4.54 3.35 11.64
CA TRP A 187 4.96 4.61 11.01
C TRP A 187 3.84 5.28 10.21
N HIS A 188 2.92 4.51 9.65
CA HIS A 188 1.72 5.03 9.02
C HIS A 188 0.86 5.81 10.04
N HIS A 189 0.58 5.25 11.22
CA HIS A 189 -0.11 5.98 12.29
C HIS A 189 0.60 7.28 12.70
N ARG A 190 1.94 7.26 12.78
CA ARG A 190 2.75 8.45 13.07
C ARG A 190 2.60 9.52 12.00
N SER A 191 2.59 9.09 10.74
CA SER A 191 2.42 9.99 9.60
C SER A 191 1.06 10.68 9.61
N ASP A 192 0.01 9.96 9.98
CA ASP A 192 -1.33 10.54 10.14
C ASP A 192 -1.38 11.55 11.30
N ALA A 193 -0.64 11.30 12.38
CA ALA A 193 -0.51 12.26 13.47
C ALA A 193 0.10 13.58 12.96
N PHE A 194 1.09 13.54 12.07
CA PHE A 194 1.65 14.77 11.46
C PHE A 194 0.64 15.53 10.61
N SER A 195 -0.23 14.83 9.86
CA SER A 195 -1.36 15.47 9.17
C SER A 195 -2.28 16.21 10.15
N SER A 196 -2.64 15.56 11.26
CA SER A 196 -3.45 16.17 12.32
C SER A 196 -2.77 17.34 13.04
N VAL A 197 -1.43 17.31 13.20
CA VAL A 197 -0.66 18.46 13.69
C VAL A 197 -0.79 19.65 12.74
N GLY A 198 -0.72 19.41 11.43
CA GLY A 198 -0.99 20.44 10.42
C GLY A 198 -2.37 21.08 10.62
N SER A 199 -3.42 20.27 10.77
CA SER A 199 -4.78 20.75 11.06
C SER A 199 -4.87 21.52 12.37
N LEU A 200 -4.22 21.06 13.44
CA LEU A 200 -4.17 21.78 14.71
C LEU A 200 -3.59 23.19 14.53
N ILE A 201 -2.47 23.31 13.80
CA ILE A 201 -1.82 24.60 13.52
C ILE A 201 -2.75 25.51 12.70
N GLY A 202 -3.41 24.97 11.67
CA GLY A 202 -4.37 25.72 10.85
C GLY A 202 -5.55 26.25 11.65
N ILE A 203 -6.14 25.39 12.47
CA ILE A 203 -7.29 25.72 13.33
C ILE A 203 -6.88 26.73 14.41
N ALA A 204 -5.80 26.47 15.15
CA ALA A 204 -5.32 27.38 16.19
C ALA A 204 -4.95 28.75 15.61
N GLY A 205 -4.28 28.78 14.46
CA GLY A 205 -3.96 30.02 13.75
C GLY A 205 -5.20 30.81 13.32
N ALA A 206 -6.24 30.11 12.85
CA ALA A 206 -7.52 30.73 12.54
C ALA A 206 -8.20 31.33 13.78
N MET A 207 -8.13 30.64 14.92
CA MET A 207 -8.67 31.12 16.20
C MET A 207 -7.87 32.29 16.80
N LEU A 208 -6.58 32.40 16.50
CA LEU A 208 -5.70 33.50 16.93
C LEU A 208 -5.86 34.78 16.09
N GLY A 209 -6.80 34.80 15.14
CA GLY A 209 -7.10 35.98 14.33
C GLY A 209 -6.62 35.91 12.87
N PHE A 210 -6.18 34.74 12.39
CA PHE A 210 -5.82 34.52 10.98
C PHE A 210 -6.73 33.48 10.30
N PRO A 211 -8.03 33.77 10.04
CA PRO A 211 -9.01 32.78 9.57
C PRO A 211 -8.60 32.00 8.30
N VAL A 212 -7.74 32.58 7.48
CA VAL A 212 -7.22 31.97 6.24
C VAL A 212 -6.36 30.73 6.51
N MET A 213 -5.74 30.61 7.68
CA MET A 213 -4.84 29.50 8.01
C MET A 213 -5.53 28.14 7.92
N ASP A 214 -6.78 28.03 8.36
CA ASP A 214 -7.57 26.80 8.22
C ASP A 214 -7.76 26.40 6.75
N SER A 215 -8.03 27.39 5.88
CA SER A 215 -8.22 27.15 4.45
C SER A 215 -6.91 26.80 3.74
N ILE A 216 -5.79 27.44 4.12
CA ILE A 216 -4.46 27.11 3.59
C ILE A 216 -4.11 25.67 3.93
N VAL A 217 -4.24 25.27 5.20
CA VAL A 217 -3.94 23.91 5.63
C VAL A 217 -4.88 22.90 4.96
N SER A 218 -6.17 23.22 4.81
CA SER A 218 -7.12 22.39 4.06
C SER A 218 -6.67 22.15 2.62
N VAL A 219 -6.21 23.19 1.91
CA VAL A 219 -5.68 23.06 0.54
C VAL A 219 -4.40 22.22 0.52
N VAL A 220 -3.49 22.42 1.48
CA VAL A 220 -2.25 21.61 1.56
C VAL A 220 -2.57 20.13 1.77
N ILE A 221 -3.49 19.78 2.67
CA ILE A 221 -3.92 18.40 2.89
C ILE A 221 -4.63 17.85 1.64
N CYS A 222 -5.44 18.66 0.96
CA CYS A 222 -6.04 18.29 -0.32
C CYS A 222 -4.99 17.88 -1.36
N LEU A 223 -3.87 18.60 -1.49
CA LEU A 223 -2.80 18.23 -2.41
C LEU A 223 -2.21 16.85 -2.08
N PHE A 224 -2.10 16.49 -0.79
CA PHE A 224 -1.71 15.14 -0.39
C PHE A 224 -2.75 14.09 -0.77
N ILE A 225 -4.04 14.37 -0.56
CA ILE A 225 -5.13 13.46 -0.97
C ILE A 225 -5.11 13.24 -2.49
N LEU A 226 -4.95 14.31 -3.29
CA LEU A 226 -4.85 14.22 -4.74
C LEU A 226 -3.64 13.40 -5.19
N LYS A 227 -2.50 13.55 -4.52
CA LYS A 227 -1.30 12.73 -4.80
C LYS A 227 -1.54 11.25 -4.49
N VAL A 228 -2.17 10.94 -3.36
CA VAL A 228 -2.52 9.56 -2.99
C VAL A 228 -3.51 8.95 -3.99
N SER A 229 -4.55 9.70 -4.36
CA SER A 229 -5.51 9.29 -5.39
C SER A 229 -4.83 9.01 -6.73
N TYR A 230 -3.95 9.89 -7.18
CA TYR A 230 -3.18 9.70 -8.41
C TYR A 230 -2.32 8.43 -8.36
N ASP A 231 -1.64 8.17 -7.24
CA ASP A 231 -0.80 6.98 -7.08
C ASP A 231 -1.63 5.69 -7.12
N ILE A 232 -2.81 5.68 -6.48
CA ILE A 232 -3.74 4.55 -6.51
C ILE A 232 -4.28 4.32 -7.94
N LEU A 233 -4.70 5.39 -8.62
CA LEU A 233 -5.19 5.31 -10.00
C LEU A 233 -4.11 4.81 -10.95
N LYS A 234 -2.90 5.35 -10.85
CA LYS A 234 -1.76 4.94 -11.69
C LYS A 234 -1.44 3.47 -11.48
N ASP A 235 -1.34 3.01 -10.23
CA ASP A 235 -1.07 1.61 -9.90
C ASP A 235 -2.16 0.68 -10.45
N ALA A 236 -3.43 1.04 -10.26
CA ALA A 236 -4.56 0.27 -10.78
C ALA A 236 -4.55 0.17 -12.32
N ILE A 237 -4.29 1.28 -13.01
CA ILE A 237 -4.21 1.31 -14.49
C ILE A 237 -3.02 0.48 -14.98
N VAL A 238 -1.83 0.65 -14.39
CA VAL A 238 -0.62 -0.10 -14.76
C VAL A 238 -0.86 -1.61 -14.65
N LYS A 239 -1.49 -2.07 -13.56
CA LYS A 239 -1.83 -3.48 -13.37
C LYS A 239 -2.97 -3.99 -14.26
N MET A 240 -3.79 -3.09 -14.82
CA MET A 240 -4.83 -3.47 -15.79
C MET A 240 -4.31 -3.58 -17.23
N MET A 241 -3.22 -2.87 -17.57
CA MET A 241 -2.66 -2.82 -18.92
C MET A 241 -1.67 -3.95 -19.23
N ASP A 242 -1.63 -5.03 -18.43
CA ASP A 242 -0.69 -6.14 -18.62
C ASP A 242 0.78 -5.69 -18.67
N THR A 243 1.12 -4.67 -17.87
CA THR A 243 2.47 -4.09 -17.86
C THR A 243 3.49 -5.12 -17.37
N SER A 244 4.71 -5.07 -17.94
CA SER A 244 5.84 -5.92 -17.52
C SER A 244 6.23 -5.69 -16.05
N CYS A 245 6.75 -6.75 -15.43
CA CYS A 245 7.29 -6.73 -14.06
C CYS A 245 8.65 -6.04 -13.98
N GLY A 246 9.22 -5.63 -15.12
CA GLY A 246 10.47 -4.89 -15.23
C GLY A 246 11.68 -5.77 -15.48
N GLU A 247 12.75 -5.14 -15.98
CA GLU A 247 13.95 -5.85 -16.44
C GLU A 247 14.63 -6.67 -15.35
N ASP A 248 14.70 -6.17 -14.11
CA ASP A 248 15.40 -6.88 -13.03
C ASP A 248 14.68 -8.18 -12.66
N TYR A 249 13.34 -8.16 -12.66
CA TYR A 249 12.53 -9.35 -12.45
C TYR A 249 12.73 -10.36 -13.58
N GLU A 250 12.62 -9.89 -14.83
CA GLU A 250 12.78 -10.74 -16.02
C GLU A 250 14.20 -11.32 -16.14
N LYS A 251 15.25 -10.56 -15.80
CA LYS A 251 16.64 -11.03 -15.76
C LYS A 251 16.86 -12.11 -14.70
N ASN A 252 16.33 -11.91 -13.49
CA ASN A 252 16.44 -12.91 -12.43
C ASN A 252 15.72 -14.22 -12.82
N LEU A 253 14.53 -14.13 -13.38
CA LEU A 253 13.78 -15.30 -13.85
C LEU A 253 14.49 -15.99 -15.03
N THR A 254 15.01 -15.21 -15.98
CA THR A 254 15.78 -15.74 -17.11
C THR A 254 17.02 -16.49 -16.64
N ALA A 255 17.77 -15.94 -15.68
CA ALA A 255 18.95 -16.60 -15.12
C ALA A 255 18.59 -17.92 -14.41
N TYR A 256 17.47 -17.95 -13.70
CA TYR A 256 16.96 -19.17 -13.06
C TYR A 256 16.61 -20.26 -14.09
N ILE A 257 15.93 -19.88 -15.18
CA ILE A 257 15.53 -20.81 -16.25
C ILE A 257 16.75 -21.29 -17.04
N ALA A 258 17.69 -20.41 -17.37
CA ALA A 258 18.90 -20.74 -18.12
C ALA A 258 19.84 -21.69 -17.35
N ALA A 259 19.72 -21.77 -16.02
CA ALA A 259 20.47 -22.72 -15.19
C ALA A 259 19.89 -24.14 -15.19
N GLN A 260 18.70 -24.35 -15.77
CA GLN A 260 18.06 -25.66 -15.83
C GLN A 260 18.73 -26.57 -16.87
N GLU A 261 18.81 -27.87 -16.56
CA GLU A 261 19.38 -28.86 -17.47
C GLU A 261 18.63 -28.91 -18.82
N ASN A 262 19.36 -29.15 -19.91
CA ASN A 262 18.83 -29.26 -21.28
C ASN A 262 18.17 -27.98 -21.84
N VAL A 263 18.38 -26.83 -21.20
CA VAL A 263 18.09 -25.51 -21.79
C VAL A 263 19.34 -25.03 -22.51
N VAL A 264 19.23 -24.81 -23.83
CA VAL A 264 20.34 -24.28 -24.65
C VAL A 264 20.40 -22.77 -24.50
N GLN A 265 19.26 -22.11 -24.65
CA GLN A 265 19.13 -20.66 -24.61
C GLN A 265 17.70 -20.25 -24.26
N VAL A 266 17.54 -19.10 -23.62
CA VAL A 266 16.25 -18.41 -23.52
C VAL A 266 16.23 -17.32 -24.59
N ASP A 267 15.28 -17.40 -25.51
CA ASP A 267 15.14 -16.46 -26.63
C ASP A 267 14.32 -15.23 -26.23
N LEU A 268 13.22 -15.47 -25.54
CA LEU A 268 12.26 -14.45 -25.15
C LEU A 268 11.70 -14.75 -23.77
N LEU A 269 11.62 -13.74 -22.92
CA LEU A 269 10.84 -13.79 -21.70
C LEU A 269 10.04 -12.50 -21.58
N HIS A 270 8.73 -12.63 -21.60
CA HIS A 270 7.82 -11.52 -21.36
C HIS A 270 6.98 -11.81 -20.13
N SER A 271 7.05 -10.89 -19.17
CA SER A 271 6.16 -10.90 -18.02
C SER A 271 4.99 -9.95 -18.25
N ARG A 272 3.82 -10.30 -17.71
CA ARG A 272 2.69 -9.37 -17.60
C ARG A 272 2.02 -9.50 -16.25
N MET A 273 1.73 -8.36 -15.64
CA MET A 273 0.94 -8.30 -14.41
C MET A 273 -0.53 -8.62 -14.67
N PHE A 274 -1.11 -9.47 -13.83
CA PHE A 274 -2.52 -9.84 -13.85
C PHE A 274 -3.09 -9.68 -12.43
N GLY A 275 -3.49 -8.45 -12.08
CA GLY A 275 -3.85 -8.12 -10.71
C GLY A 275 -2.63 -8.15 -9.80
N ASN A 276 -2.61 -9.05 -8.82
CA ASN A 276 -1.48 -9.30 -7.92
C ASN A 276 -0.67 -10.55 -8.27
N LYS A 277 -0.94 -11.16 -9.43
CA LYS A 277 -0.27 -12.33 -9.97
C LYS A 277 0.42 -12.00 -11.29
N ILE A 278 1.31 -12.88 -11.73
CA ILE A 278 2.11 -12.69 -12.93
C ILE A 278 1.85 -13.83 -13.92
N TYR A 279 1.70 -13.49 -15.20
CA TYR A 279 1.78 -14.45 -16.30
C TYR A 279 3.12 -14.26 -17.02
N ILE A 280 3.73 -15.37 -17.40
CA ILE A 280 4.97 -15.38 -18.16
C ILE A 280 4.74 -16.04 -19.51
N GLU A 281 5.28 -15.43 -20.55
CA GLU A 281 5.44 -16.02 -21.88
C GLU A 281 6.94 -16.22 -22.12
N LEU A 282 7.33 -17.46 -22.38
CA LEU A 282 8.71 -17.88 -22.48
C LEU A 282 8.93 -18.59 -23.83
N GLU A 283 9.96 -18.18 -24.56
CA GLU A 283 10.50 -18.94 -25.68
C GLU A 283 11.90 -19.42 -25.30
N LEU A 284 12.14 -20.73 -25.41
CA LEU A 284 13.43 -21.32 -25.07
C LEU A 284 13.86 -22.38 -26.09
N GLN A 285 15.17 -22.50 -26.26
CA GLN A 285 15.78 -23.45 -27.17
C GLN A 285 16.18 -24.74 -26.46
N VAL A 286 15.88 -25.87 -27.10
CA VAL A 286 16.32 -27.21 -26.72
C VAL A 286 16.95 -27.91 -27.93
N ASP A 287 17.67 -29.02 -27.72
CA ASP A 287 18.23 -29.81 -28.83
C ASP A 287 17.13 -30.23 -29.82
N GLY A 288 17.28 -29.80 -31.08
CA GLY A 288 16.32 -30.06 -32.14
C GLY A 288 16.19 -31.53 -32.57
N ASN A 289 17.11 -32.40 -32.14
CA ASN A 289 17.06 -33.84 -32.40
C ASN A 289 16.23 -34.60 -31.36
N LEU A 290 15.82 -33.96 -30.26
CA LEU A 290 15.02 -34.61 -29.23
C LEU A 290 13.64 -34.98 -29.75
N PRO A 291 13.12 -36.18 -29.42
CA PRO A 291 11.72 -36.49 -29.63
C PRO A 291 10.82 -35.45 -28.96
N LEU A 292 9.71 -35.06 -29.62
CA LEU A 292 8.78 -34.05 -29.10
C LEU A 292 8.32 -34.33 -27.67
N ARG A 293 8.17 -35.60 -27.28
CA ARG A 293 7.80 -35.99 -25.91
C ARG A 293 8.87 -35.62 -24.88
N GLU A 294 10.15 -35.78 -25.22
CA GLU A 294 11.27 -35.45 -24.34
C GLU A 294 11.45 -33.94 -24.25
N ALA A 295 11.35 -33.23 -25.38
CA ALA A 295 11.33 -31.78 -25.41
C ALA A 295 10.17 -31.21 -24.57
N HIS A 296 8.97 -31.78 -24.69
CA HIS A 296 7.81 -31.39 -23.86
C HIS A 296 8.05 -31.64 -22.37
N ALA A 297 8.68 -32.77 -22.00
CA ALA A 297 9.01 -33.05 -20.60
C ALA A 297 10.02 -32.04 -20.02
N ILE A 298 10.91 -31.47 -20.83
CA ILE A 298 11.79 -30.36 -20.41
C ILE A 298 10.94 -29.12 -20.10
N ALA A 299 10.01 -28.75 -20.99
CA ALA A 299 9.12 -27.61 -20.74
C ALA A 299 8.25 -27.82 -19.49
N GLU A 300 7.64 -29.00 -19.31
CA GLU A 300 6.79 -29.31 -18.14
C GLU A 300 7.60 -29.25 -16.83
N ARG A 301 8.84 -29.74 -16.83
CA ARG A 301 9.72 -29.61 -15.65
C ARG A 301 10.07 -28.15 -15.34
N ILE A 302 10.36 -27.33 -16.36
CA ILE A 302 10.64 -25.90 -16.17
C ILE A 302 9.40 -25.18 -15.66
N HIS A 303 8.23 -25.48 -16.25
CA HIS A 303 6.92 -24.99 -15.85
C HIS A 303 6.70 -25.17 -14.35
N ASP A 304 6.75 -26.43 -13.89
CA ASP A 304 6.48 -26.79 -12.50
C ASP A 304 7.52 -26.19 -11.55
N SER A 305 8.79 -26.18 -11.95
CA SER A 305 9.89 -25.59 -11.18
C SER A 305 9.71 -24.10 -10.97
N VAL A 306 9.31 -23.37 -12.01
CA VAL A 306 9.10 -21.92 -11.95
C VAL A 306 7.88 -21.58 -11.10
N GLU A 307 6.73 -22.22 -11.31
CA GLU A 307 5.52 -21.97 -10.50
C GLU A 307 5.72 -22.35 -9.02
N ALA A 308 6.54 -23.36 -8.73
CA ALA A 308 6.86 -23.74 -7.35
C ALA A 308 7.84 -22.77 -6.67
N HIS A 309 8.81 -22.23 -7.41
CA HIS A 309 9.83 -21.32 -6.87
C HIS A 309 9.31 -19.88 -6.70
N PHE A 310 8.53 -19.39 -7.66
CA PHE A 310 8.03 -18.02 -7.71
C PHE A 310 6.53 -17.97 -7.41
N SER A 311 6.19 -17.81 -6.13
CA SER A 311 4.80 -17.88 -5.64
C SER A 311 3.85 -16.80 -6.20
N ASP A 312 4.38 -15.73 -6.79
CA ASP A 312 3.67 -14.65 -7.46
C ASP A 312 3.34 -14.96 -8.93
N ILE A 313 4.07 -15.90 -9.56
CA ILE A 313 3.72 -16.43 -10.88
C ILE A 313 2.47 -17.30 -10.74
N LYS A 314 1.46 -16.97 -11.52
CA LYS A 314 0.22 -17.77 -11.63
C LYS A 314 0.32 -18.80 -12.73
N HIS A 315 0.95 -18.42 -13.84
CA HIS A 315 1.13 -19.33 -14.96
C HIS A 315 2.29 -18.92 -15.84
N ILE A 316 2.98 -19.91 -16.39
CA ILE A 316 3.99 -19.74 -17.44
C ILE A 316 3.59 -20.53 -18.69
N THR A 317 3.60 -19.87 -19.84
CA THR A 317 3.43 -20.52 -21.14
C THR A 317 4.80 -20.65 -21.79
N ILE A 318 5.17 -21.86 -22.20
CA ILE A 318 6.48 -22.16 -22.76
C ILE A 318 6.35 -22.60 -24.21
N HIS A 319 6.97 -21.86 -25.11
CA HIS A 319 7.21 -22.24 -26.50
C HIS A 319 8.62 -22.79 -26.65
N LEU A 320 8.75 -23.95 -27.30
CA LEU A 320 10.02 -24.62 -27.53
C LEU A 320 10.51 -24.37 -28.96
N ASN A 321 11.68 -23.78 -29.07
CA ASN A 321 12.40 -23.60 -30.33
C ASN A 321 13.47 -24.71 -30.47
N PRO A 322 13.64 -25.34 -31.65
CA PRO A 322 14.73 -26.26 -31.87
C PRO A 322 16.04 -25.49 -32.07
N ALA A 323 17.06 -25.79 -31.29
CA ALA A 323 18.43 -25.37 -31.56
C ALA A 323 18.99 -26.21 -32.71
N MET A 324 19.61 -25.56 -33.71
CA MET A 324 20.43 -26.25 -34.69
C MET A 324 21.85 -26.39 -34.12
N LEU A 325 22.05 -27.44 -33.30
CA LEU A 325 23.34 -27.83 -32.71
C LEU A 325 24.11 -28.79 -33.64
#